data_AF-U6DJ30-F1
#
_entry.id   AF-U6DJ30-F1
#
_cell.length_a   1.000
_cell.length_b   1.000
_cell.length_c   1.000
_cell.angle_alpha   90.00
_cell.angle_beta   90.00
_cell.angle_gamma   90.00
#
_symmetry.space_group_name_H-M   'P 1'
#
loop_
_entity.id
_entity.type
_entity.pdbx_description
1 polymer ?
#
loop_
_entity_poly.entity_id
_entity_poly.type
_entity_poly.pdbx_seq_one_letter_code
_entity_poly.pdbx_strand_id
1 'polypeptide(L)'
;PRLVIGSLPAHLSPHMFGGFKCPVCSKFVPSDEMDLHLVMCLTKPRITYNEDVLSKDAGECAICLEELQQGDTIARLPCLCIYHKGCIDEWFEVNRSCPEHPSD
;
A
#
# COMPACT_ATOMS: atom_id res chain seq x y z
N PRO A 1 -41.71 -14.54 26.98
CA PRO A 1 -40.60 -13.75 27.57
C PRO A 1 -39.35 -13.86 26.69
N ARG A 2 -38.99 -12.74 26.04
CA ARG A 2 -37.78 -12.57 25.23
C ARG A 2 -36.52 -12.77 26.09
N LEU A 3 -35.45 -13.29 25.49
CA LEU A 3 -34.18 -12.56 25.28
C LEU A 3 -33.28 -13.42 24.38
N VAL A 4 -33.11 -12.96 23.14
CA VAL A 4 -32.11 -13.44 22.19
C VAL A 4 -30.77 -12.86 22.59
N ILE A 5 -29.81 -13.70 23.02
CA ILE A 5 -28.41 -13.29 23.13
C ILE A 5 -27.76 -13.73 21.83
N GLY A 6 -27.93 -12.91 20.80
CA GLY A 6 -27.17 -13.06 19.56
C GLY A 6 -25.69 -12.90 19.90
N SER A 7 -24.91 -13.94 19.61
CA SER A 7 -23.45 -13.85 19.61
C SER A 7 -23.06 -12.76 18.62
N LEU A 8 -22.61 -11.60 19.12
CA LEU A 8 -22.04 -10.57 18.27
C LEU A 8 -20.84 -11.16 17.51
N PRO A 9 -20.69 -10.87 16.21
CA PRO A 9 -19.52 -11.32 15.46
C PRO A 9 -18.25 -10.75 16.10
N ALA A 10 -17.21 -11.57 16.21
CA ALA A 10 -15.92 -11.27 16.85
C ALA A 10 -15.12 -10.11 16.22
N HIS A 11 -15.74 -9.31 15.37
CA HIS A 11 -15.17 -8.13 14.71
C HIS A 11 -15.32 -6.83 15.50
N LEU A 12 -16.00 -6.84 16.66
CA LEU A 12 -16.29 -5.64 17.46
C LEU A 12 -15.62 -5.60 18.84
N SER A 13 -14.64 -6.45 19.11
CA SER A 13 -13.90 -6.43 20.39
C SER A 13 -12.39 -6.22 20.16
N PRO A 14 -11.92 -4.97 20.02
CA PRO A 14 -10.47 -4.67 19.93
C PRO A 14 -9.71 -4.99 21.23
N HIS A 15 -10.41 -5.36 22.31
CA HIS A 15 -9.87 -5.46 23.66
C HIS A 15 -9.32 -6.85 24.03
N MET A 16 -9.39 -7.84 23.12
CA MET A 16 -8.94 -9.21 23.39
C MET A 16 -7.54 -9.53 22.85
N PHE A 17 -7.07 -8.74 21.88
CA PHE A 17 -5.72 -8.82 21.32
C PHE A 17 -5.17 -7.40 21.27
N GLY A 18 -4.35 -7.03 22.25
CA GLY A 18 -3.84 -5.66 22.45
C GLY A 18 -3.04 -5.14 21.26
N GLY A 19 -3.73 -4.57 20.28
CA GLY A 19 -3.15 -3.96 19.10
C GLY A 19 -4.17 -3.11 18.34
N PHE A 20 -3.71 -2.36 17.36
CA PHE A 20 -4.52 -1.44 16.58
C PHE A 20 -4.18 -1.54 15.08
N LYS A 21 -5.09 -1.09 14.22
CA LYS A 21 -4.85 -0.97 12.78
C LYS A 21 -4.26 0.40 12.48
N CYS A 22 -3.03 0.43 11.95
CA CYS A 22 -2.38 1.68 11.59
C CYS A 22 -3.17 2.44 10.52
N PRO A 23 -3.50 3.73 10.71
CA PRO A 23 -4.24 4.51 9.74
C PRO A 23 -3.43 4.87 8.48
N VAL A 24 -2.10 4.71 8.53
CA VAL A 24 -1.20 5.09 7.42
C VAL A 24 -0.96 3.93 6.46
N CYS A 25 -0.73 2.72 6.99
CA CYS A 25 -0.38 1.55 6.17
C CYS A 25 -1.36 0.37 6.34
N SER A 26 -2.43 0.54 7.12
CA SER A 26 -3.43 -0.49 7.41
C SER A 26 -2.93 -1.76 8.10
N LYS A 27 -1.65 -1.85 8.47
CA LYS A 27 -1.07 -3.00 9.21
C LYS A 27 -1.61 -3.05 10.64
N PHE A 28 -1.82 -4.26 11.16
CA PHE A 28 -2.12 -4.49 12.57
C PHE A 28 -0.83 -4.45 13.37
N VAL A 29 -0.81 -3.69 14.46
CA VAL A 29 0.39 -3.41 15.26
C VAL A 29 0.07 -3.67 16.73
N PRO A 30 0.92 -4.39 17.47
CA PRO A 30 0.70 -4.63 18.89
C PRO A 30 0.86 -3.33 19.69
N SER A 31 0.17 -3.22 20.82
CA SER A 31 0.06 -1.96 21.58
C SER A 31 1.39 -1.40 22.08
N ASP A 32 2.37 -2.27 22.38
CA ASP A 32 3.72 -1.91 22.84
C ASP A 32 4.62 -1.34 21.74
N GLU A 33 4.32 -1.58 20.46
CA GLU A 33 5.06 -1.05 19.31
C GLU A 33 4.33 0.10 18.60
N MET A 34 3.18 0.54 19.13
CA MET A 34 2.31 1.54 18.49
C MET A 34 3.02 2.83 18.14
N ASP A 35 3.66 3.46 19.14
CA ASP A 35 4.29 4.78 18.95
C ASP A 35 5.45 4.70 17.96
N LEU A 36 6.27 3.66 18.06
CA LEU A 36 7.38 3.43 17.14
C LEU A 36 6.88 3.23 15.72
N HIS A 37 5.84 2.42 15.52
CA HIS A 37 5.24 2.17 14.22
C HIS A 37 4.64 3.44 13.61
N LEU A 38 3.92 4.24 14.41
CA LEU A 38 3.31 5.49 13.95
C LEU A 38 4.38 6.50 13.53
N VAL A 39 5.44 6.66 14.31
CA VAL A 39 6.59 7.51 13.94
C VAL A 39 7.15 7.02 12.61
N MET A 40 7.50 5.74 12.50
CA MET A 40 8.05 5.17 11.25
C MET A 40 7.13 5.39 10.05
N CYS A 41 5.82 5.18 10.20
CA CYS A 41 4.87 5.35 9.10
C CYS A 41 4.63 6.80 8.72
N LEU A 42 4.56 7.71 9.69
CA LEU A 42 4.30 9.13 9.46
C LEU A 42 5.55 9.86 8.94
N THR A 43 6.74 9.41 9.35
CA THR A 43 8.02 9.99 8.90
C THR A 43 8.59 9.28 7.67
N LYS A 44 7.96 8.21 7.15
CA LYS A 44 8.42 7.56 5.91
C LYS A 44 8.36 8.59 4.78
N PRO A 45 9.49 8.88 4.09
CA PRO A 45 9.49 9.84 3.01
C PRO A 45 8.49 9.42 1.94
N ARG A 46 7.77 10.39 1.37
CA ARG A 46 6.88 10.11 0.24
C ARG A 46 7.75 9.76 -0.96
N ILE A 47 7.65 8.52 -1.42
CA ILE A 47 8.29 8.10 -2.66
C ILE A 47 7.68 8.91 -3.80
N THR A 48 8.53 9.55 -4.59
CA THR A 48 8.17 10.23 -5.84
C THR A 48 8.67 9.40 -7.01
N TYR A 49 8.07 9.60 -8.18
CA TYR A 49 8.51 8.96 -9.42
C TYR A 49 8.78 10.02 -10.49
N ASN A 50 9.54 9.63 -11.52
CA ASN A 50 9.66 10.43 -12.74
C ASN A 50 8.60 9.95 -13.73
N GLU A 51 7.77 10.87 -14.21
CA GLU A 51 6.85 10.63 -15.32
C GLU A 51 7.64 10.67 -16.65
N ASP A 52 7.43 9.69 -17.51
CA ASP A 52 8.09 9.61 -18.81
C ASP A 52 7.15 8.94 -19.84
N VAL A 53 7.48 9.08 -21.12
CA VAL A 53 6.81 8.35 -22.20
C VAL A 53 7.72 7.21 -22.63
N LEU A 54 7.20 5.99 -22.60
CA LEU A 54 8.00 4.81 -22.89
C LEU A 54 8.47 4.82 -24.35
N SER A 55 9.79 4.75 -24.56
CA SER A 55 10.39 4.87 -25.90
C SER A 55 10.39 3.58 -26.72
N LYS A 56 10.20 2.43 -26.06
CA LYS A 56 10.11 1.09 -26.64
C LYS A 56 9.38 0.18 -25.66
N ASP A 57 8.77 -0.89 -26.14
CA ASP A 57 8.08 -1.86 -25.28
C ASP A 57 9.00 -2.38 -24.17
N ALA A 58 8.46 -2.54 -22.97
CA ALA A 58 9.23 -2.84 -21.77
C ALA A 58 8.50 -3.82 -20.83
N GLY A 59 8.45 -5.10 -21.21
CA GLY A 59 7.88 -6.14 -20.34
C GLY A 59 6.42 -5.86 -19.98
N GLU A 60 6.04 -6.23 -18.76
CA GLU A 60 4.67 -6.13 -18.26
C GLU A 60 4.63 -5.23 -17.02
N CYS A 61 3.56 -4.45 -16.87
CA CYS A 61 3.31 -3.72 -15.64
C CYS A 61 2.86 -4.69 -14.55
N ALA A 62 3.67 -4.86 -13.50
CA ALA A 62 3.36 -5.81 -12.41
C ALA A 62 2.12 -5.47 -11.56
N ILE A 63 1.42 -4.36 -11.85
CA ILE A 63 0.19 -3.95 -11.16
C ILE A 63 -1.05 -4.40 -11.94
N CYS A 64 -1.19 -4.01 -13.21
CA CYS A 64 -2.32 -4.39 -14.05
C CYS A 64 -2.10 -5.69 -14.84
N LEU A 65 -0.86 -6.18 -14.90
CA LEU A 65 -0.44 -7.35 -15.68
C LEU A 65 -0.64 -7.18 -17.20
N GLU A 66 -0.62 -5.93 -17.68
CA GLU A 66 -0.66 -5.61 -19.11
C GLU A 66 0.73 -5.22 -19.62
N GLU A 67 0.98 -5.42 -20.91
CA GLU A 67 2.24 -5.04 -21.55
C GLU A 67 2.47 -3.52 -21.46
N LEU A 68 3.70 -3.13 -21.15
CA LEU A 68 4.15 -1.74 -21.21
C LEU A 68 4.61 -1.46 -22.64
N GLN A 69 3.82 -0.68 -23.39
CA GLN A 69 4.03 -0.46 -24.81
C GLN A 69 4.64 0.91 -25.12
N GLN A 70 5.35 1.01 -26.25
CA GLN A 70 5.88 2.28 -26.72
C GLN A 70 4.77 3.33 -26.83
N GLY A 71 5.02 4.51 -26.24
CA GLY A 71 4.05 5.60 -26.18
C GLY A 71 3.24 5.65 -24.89
N ASP A 72 3.30 4.61 -24.04
CA ASP A 72 2.62 4.62 -22.75
C ASP A 72 3.21 5.68 -21.82
N THR A 73 2.33 6.32 -21.04
CA THR A 73 2.74 7.20 -19.94
C THR A 73 3.08 6.35 -18.73
N ILE A 74 4.37 6.33 -18.40
CA ILE A 74 4.92 5.51 -17.33
C ILE A 74 5.41 6.35 -16.16
N ALA A 75 5.48 5.70 -15.01
CA ALA A 75 6.15 6.20 -13.84
C ALA A 75 7.37 5.33 -13.55
N ARG A 76 8.54 5.96 -13.45
CA ARG A 76 9.78 5.30 -13.03
C ARG A 76 10.12 5.70 -11.59
N LEU A 77 10.14 4.70 -10.71
CA LEU A 77 10.48 4.88 -9.29
C LEU A 77 12.01 5.03 -9.10
N PRO A 78 12.47 5.48 -7.92
CA PRO A 78 13.90 5.60 -7.61
C PRO A 78 14.63 4.25 -7.67
N CYS A 79 13.95 3.14 -7.34
CA CYS A 79 14.44 1.77 -7.48
C CYS A 79 14.45 1.26 -8.94
N LEU A 80 14.15 2.14 -9.91
CA LEU A 80 14.10 1.88 -11.36
C LEU A 80 12.97 0.97 -11.85
N CYS A 81 12.08 0.51 -10.98
CA CYS A 81 10.84 -0.16 -11.38
C CYS A 81 9.96 0.79 -12.21
N ILE A 82 9.30 0.22 -13.22
CA ILE A 82 8.45 0.95 -14.18
C ILE A 82 7.05 0.39 -14.09
N TYR A 83 6.07 1.30 -14.01
CA TYR A 83 4.65 0.96 -14.06
C TYR A 83 3.92 1.97 -14.94
N HIS A 84 2.71 1.64 -15.40
CA HIS A 84 1.82 2.68 -15.93
C HIS A 84 1.59 3.73 -14.84
N LYS A 85 1.59 5.01 -15.23
CA LYS A 85 1.40 6.12 -14.30
C LYS A 85 0.11 5.94 -13.48
N GLY A 86 -1.01 5.65 -14.14
CA GLY A 86 -2.30 5.45 -13.47
C GLY A 86 -2.26 4.31 -12.45
N CYS A 87 -1.61 3.19 -12.79
CA CYS A 87 -1.51 2.05 -11.90
C CYS A 87 -0.72 2.35 -10.62
N ILE A 88 0.41 3.08 -10.73
CA ILE A 88 1.19 3.42 -9.54
C ILE A 88 0.51 4.51 -8.68
N ASP A 89 -0.22 5.43 -9.31
CA ASP A 89 -0.99 6.46 -8.60
C ASP A 89 -2.05 5.80 -7.70
N GLU A 90 -2.83 4.86 -8.25
CA GLU A 90 -3.82 4.09 -7.48
C GLU A 90 -3.18 3.27 -6.36
N TRP A 91 -2.02 2.66 -6.63
CA TRP A 91 -1.29 1.89 -5.62
C TRP A 91 -0.86 2.78 -4.44
N PHE A 92 -0.38 4.00 -4.71
CA PHE A 92 0.08 4.95 -3.68
C PHE A 92 -1.04 5.54 -2.81
N GLU A 93 -2.31 5.40 -3.19
CA GLU A 93 -3.45 5.72 -2.31
C GLU A 93 -3.55 4.74 -1.13
N VAL A 94 -3.12 3.49 -1.32
CA VAL A 94 -3.19 2.44 -0.29
C VAL A 94 -1.83 2.18 0.35
N ASN A 95 -0.78 2.08 -0.45
CA ASN A 95 0.56 1.78 0.01
C ASN A 95 1.62 2.57 -0.77
N ARG A 96 2.31 3.48 -0.08
CA ARG A 96 3.35 4.35 -0.66
C ARG A 96 4.72 3.67 -0.71
N SER A 97 4.75 2.40 -1.13
CA SER A 97 5.98 1.65 -1.36
C SER A 97 5.98 1.08 -2.76
N CYS A 98 7.17 0.83 -3.31
CA CYS A 98 7.28 0.08 -4.56
C CYS A 98 6.59 -1.30 -4.39
N PRO A 99 5.73 -1.74 -5.34
CA PRO A 99 5.11 -3.06 -5.32
C PRO A 99 6.14 -4.20 -5.25
N GLU A 100 7.27 -4.05 -5.92
CA GLU A 100 8.34 -5.05 -5.98
C GLU A 100 9.40 -4.87 -4.88
N HIS A 101 9.59 -3.65 -4.39
CA HIS A 101 10.60 -3.31 -3.37
C HIS A 101 9.96 -2.60 -2.16
N PRO A 102 9.15 -3.29 -1.34
CA PRO A 102 8.38 -2.66 -0.25
C PRO A 102 9.24 -2.10 0.90
N SER A 103 10.51 -2.52 1.00
CA SER A 103 11.46 -2.14 2.05
C SER A 103 12.42 -1.02 1.65
N ASP A 104 12.36 -0.56 0.39
CA ASP A 104 13.09 0.62 -0.09
C ASP A 104 12.29 1.92 0.21
#